data_AF-A0A5C7THT5-F1
#
_entry.id   AF-A0A5C7THT5-F1
#
_cell.length_a   1.000
_cell.length_b   1.000
_cell.length_c   1.000
_cell.angle_alpha   90.00
_cell.angle_beta   90.00
_cell.angle_gamma   90.00
#
_symmetry.space_group_name_H-M   'P 1'
#
loop_
_entity.id
_entity.type
_entity.pdbx_description
1 polymer ?
#
loop_
_entity_poly.entity_id
_entity_poly.type
_entity_poly.pdbx_seq_one_letter_code
_entity_poly.pdbx_strand_id
1 'polypeptide(L)'
;MLLIVLLLRGSSRSHQIVTESFVLLLLALPLCGVQLVSDLNRNQDQAKAEMVLVPIKDKRIATRRKGPDGYILYLSAPPRLFGTRVPHRIEVSEAIYHKAAIDKQLLLVVKPGWLGLPWYQRMDVYPQHAELRPR
;
A
#
# COMPACT_ATOMS: atom_id res chain seq x y z
N MET A 1 -1.63 -18.08 22.94
CA MET A 1 -1.52 -19.56 22.99
C MET A 1 -0.96 -20.07 24.30
N LEU A 2 0.25 -19.64 24.72
CA LEU A 2 0.85 -20.07 26.00
C LEU A 2 -0.07 -19.87 27.22
N LEU A 3 -0.73 -18.70 27.30
CA LEU A 3 -1.67 -18.37 28.38
C LEU A 3 -2.92 -19.29 28.41
N ILE A 4 -3.45 -19.64 27.24
CA ILE A 4 -4.63 -20.52 27.09
C ILE A 4 -4.30 -21.94 27.54
N VAL A 5 -3.11 -22.43 27.15
CA VAL A 5 -2.60 -23.74 27.56
C VAL A 5 -2.32 -23.78 29.07
N LEU A 6 -1.79 -22.69 29.64
CA LEU A 6 -1.54 -22.59 31.09
C LEU A 6 -2.85 -22.53 31.90
N LEU A 7 -3.86 -21.80 31.42
CA LEU A 7 -5.15 -21.63 32.13
C LEU A 7 -6.07 -22.85 32.02
N LEU A 8 -5.96 -23.67 30.97
CA LEU A 8 -6.84 -24.82 30.73
C LEU A 8 -6.21 -26.17 31.13
N ARG A 9 -5.01 -26.16 31.72
CA ARG A 9 -4.28 -27.37 32.11
C ARG A 9 -5.08 -28.16 33.16
N GLY A 10 -5.59 -29.33 32.77
CA GLY A 10 -6.37 -30.23 33.63
C GLY A 10 -7.86 -30.37 33.27
N SER A 11 -8.37 -29.59 32.32
CA SER A 11 -9.74 -29.75 31.81
C SER A 11 -9.76 -30.72 30.63
N SER A 12 -10.67 -31.70 30.62
CA SER A 12 -10.85 -32.63 29.48
C SER A 12 -11.23 -31.92 28.17
N ARG A 13 -11.83 -30.72 28.26
CA ARG A 13 -12.23 -29.88 27.12
C ARG A 13 -11.14 -28.92 26.65
N SER A 14 -9.99 -28.89 27.33
CA SER A 14 -8.87 -28.00 26.99
C SER A 14 -8.33 -28.23 25.59
N HIS A 15 -8.17 -29.50 25.20
CA HIS A 15 -7.73 -29.86 23.86
C HIS A 15 -8.69 -29.34 22.78
N GLN A 16 -10.00 -29.44 23.02
CA GLN A 16 -11.00 -28.95 22.07
C GLN A 16 -10.92 -27.43 21.88
N ILE A 17 -10.82 -26.67 22.99
CA ILE A 17 -10.69 -25.20 22.93
C ILE A 17 -9.40 -24.78 22.22
N VAL A 18 -8.29 -25.47 22.48
CA VAL A 18 -7.01 -25.20 21.81
C VAL A 18 -7.10 -25.49 20.32
N THR A 19 -7.72 -26.60 19.92
CA THR A 19 -7.90 -26.93 18.50
C THR A 19 -8.81 -25.94 17.79
N GLU A 20 -9.94 -25.56 18.40
CA GLU A 20 -10.85 -24.56 17.82
C GLU A 20 -10.15 -23.20 17.67
N SER A 21 -9.40 -22.78 18.69
CA SER A 21 -8.63 -21.53 18.65
C SER A 21 -7.52 -21.56 17.61
N PHE A 22 -6.86 -22.72 17.42
CA PHE A 22 -5.82 -22.89 16.42
C PHE A 22 -6.39 -22.85 14.99
N VAL A 23 -7.53 -23.51 14.76
CA VAL A 23 -8.25 -23.44 13.48
C VAL A 23 -8.68 -22.01 13.18
N LEU A 24 -9.27 -21.31 14.15
CA LEU A 24 -9.63 -19.90 14.01
C LEU A 24 -8.42 -19.02 13.69
N LEU A 25 -7.29 -19.24 14.38
CA LEU A 25 -6.05 -18.51 14.11
C LEU A 25 -5.58 -18.74 12.67
N LEU A 26 -5.54 -19.98 12.21
CA LEU A 26 -5.11 -20.31 10.84
C LEU A 26 -6.01 -19.66 9.78
N LEU A 27 -7.32 -19.59 10.03
CA LEU A 27 -8.27 -18.94 9.13
C LEU A 27 -8.14 -17.41 9.15
N ALA A 28 -7.83 -16.82 10.30
CA ALA A 28 -7.65 -15.36 10.45
C ALA A 28 -6.29 -14.86 9.96
N LEU A 29 -5.25 -15.70 10.03
CA LEU A 29 -3.86 -15.35 9.71
C LEU A 29 -3.67 -14.76 8.29
N PRO A 30 -4.24 -15.31 7.20
CA PRO A 30 -4.05 -14.72 5.87
C PRO A 30 -4.71 -13.34 5.75
N LEU A 31 -5.87 -13.12 6.39
CA LEU A 31 -6.59 -11.84 6.33
C LEU A 31 -5.87 -10.75 7.11
N CYS A 32 -5.52 -11.03 8.37
CA CYS A 32 -4.81 -10.08 9.22
C CYS A 32 -3.33 -9.93 8.82
N GLY A 33 -2.74 -10.98 8.27
CA GLY A 33 -1.32 -11.03 7.90
C GLY A 33 -0.95 -10.01 6.82
N VAL A 34 -1.79 -9.82 5.80
CA VAL A 34 -1.53 -8.83 4.74
C VAL A 34 -1.44 -7.42 5.31
N GLN A 35 -2.37 -7.05 6.20
CA GLN A 35 -2.39 -5.75 6.84
C GLN A 35 -1.18 -5.59 7.78
N LEU A 36 -0.89 -6.60 8.59
CA LEU A 36 0.24 -6.58 9.52
C LEU A 36 1.59 -6.48 8.78
N VAL A 37 1.76 -7.19 7.68
CA VAL A 37 2.95 -7.10 6.82
C VAL A 37 3.05 -5.70 6.21
N SER A 38 1.94 -5.13 5.72
CA SER A 38 1.93 -3.77 5.16
C SER A 38 2.31 -2.73 6.22
N ASP A 39 1.73 -2.81 7.41
CA ASP A 39 1.98 -1.86 8.49
C ASP A 39 3.40 -2.00 9.03
N LEU A 40 3.90 -3.22 9.22
CA LEU A 40 5.29 -3.46 9.63
C LEU A 40 6.27 -2.91 8.59
N ASN A 41 6.01 -3.20 7.30
CA ASN A 41 6.84 -2.73 6.21
C ASN A 41 6.92 -1.21 6.14
N ARG A 42 5.85 -0.48 6.50
CA ARG A 42 5.79 0.99 6.46
C ARG A 42 6.31 1.63 7.74
N ASN A 43 5.90 1.13 8.90
CA ASN A 43 6.19 1.75 10.19
C ASN A 43 7.66 1.61 10.60
N GLN A 44 8.33 0.54 10.17
CA GLN A 44 9.76 0.33 10.44
C GLN A 44 10.68 0.89 9.36
N ASP A 45 10.11 1.46 8.28
CA ASP A 45 10.89 1.99 7.17
C ASP A 45 11.46 3.38 7.49
N GLN A 46 12.73 3.39 7.88
CA GLN A 46 13.53 4.61 8.08
C GLN A 46 14.41 4.97 6.88
N ALA A 47 14.31 4.23 5.77
CA ALA A 47 15.15 4.48 4.60
C ALA A 47 14.81 5.84 3.96
N LYS A 48 15.71 6.33 3.11
CA LYS A 48 15.47 7.55 2.33
C LYS A 48 14.42 7.26 1.25
N ALA A 49 13.53 8.22 1.03
CA ALA A 49 12.54 8.16 -0.04
C ALA A 49 13.18 8.57 -1.37
N GLU A 50 12.80 7.90 -2.46
CA GLU A 50 13.04 8.35 -3.82
C GLU A 50 11.85 9.18 -4.31
N MET A 51 12.15 10.34 -4.88
CA MET A 51 11.15 11.27 -5.40
C MET A 51 11.30 11.35 -6.91
N VAL A 52 10.18 11.20 -7.63
CA VAL A 52 10.19 11.30 -9.09
C VAL A 52 8.94 11.99 -9.60
N LEU A 53 9.13 12.86 -10.59
CA LEU A 53 8.06 13.52 -11.30
C LEU A 53 7.75 12.73 -12.57
N VAL A 54 6.48 12.36 -12.74
CA VAL A 54 6.03 11.56 -13.89
C VAL A 54 4.90 12.30 -14.61
N PRO A 55 5.04 12.58 -15.92
CA PRO A 55 3.98 13.21 -16.69
C PRO A 55 2.70 12.36 -16.72
N ILE A 56 1.56 13.01 -16.53
CA ILE A 56 0.25 12.38 -16.60
C ILE A 56 -0.17 12.32 -18.07
N LYS A 57 -0.53 11.13 -18.57
CA LYS A 57 -0.96 10.93 -19.96
C LYS A 57 -2.46 11.08 -20.13
N ASP A 58 -3.21 10.45 -19.22
CA ASP A 58 -4.67 10.35 -19.29
C ASP A 58 -5.21 10.17 -17.88
N LYS A 59 -6.50 10.47 -17.68
CA LYS A 59 -7.21 10.26 -16.42
C LYS A 59 -8.58 9.67 -16.67
N ARG A 60 -8.97 8.65 -15.90
CA ARG A 60 -10.25 7.96 -16.03
C ARG A 60 -10.87 7.66 -14.67
N ILE A 61 -12.19 7.61 -14.65
CA ILE A 61 -12.95 7.12 -13.51
C ILE A 61 -13.36 5.69 -13.84
N ALA A 62 -12.99 4.74 -12.99
CA ALA A 62 -13.48 3.37 -13.05
C ALA A 62 -14.68 3.22 -12.12
N THR A 63 -15.87 3.25 -12.72
CA THR A 63 -17.11 2.90 -12.03
C THR A 63 -17.10 1.43 -11.64
N ARG A 64 -17.31 1.15 -10.35
CA ARG A 64 -17.34 -0.22 -9.83
C ARG A 64 -18.79 -0.66 -9.64
N ARG A 65 -19.12 -1.92 -9.99
CA ARG A 65 -20.47 -2.48 -9.79
C ARG A 65 -20.90 -2.53 -8.32
N LYS A 66 -19.94 -2.67 -7.41
CA LYS A 66 -20.13 -2.62 -5.95
C LYS A 66 -18.96 -1.86 -5.34
N GLY A 67 -19.25 -0.86 -4.51
CA GLY A 67 -18.26 0.00 -3.85
C GLY A 67 -18.06 1.36 -4.53
N PRO A 68 -17.25 2.24 -3.93
CA PRO A 68 -16.98 3.57 -4.47
C PRO A 68 -16.21 3.50 -5.80
N ASP A 69 -16.36 4.54 -6.61
CA ASP A 69 -15.64 4.70 -7.86
C ASP A 69 -14.12 4.79 -7.63
N GLY A 70 -13.35 4.20 -8.54
CA GLY A 70 -11.89 4.27 -8.53
C GLY A 70 -11.38 5.38 -9.43
N TYR A 71 -10.51 6.25 -8.93
CA TYR A 71 -9.91 7.33 -9.72
C TYR A 71 -8.54 6.89 -10.24
N ILE A 72 -8.39 6.83 -11.56
CA ILE A 72 -7.21 6.24 -12.21
C ILE A 72 -6.47 7.30 -13.02
N LEU A 73 -5.15 7.34 -12.86
CA LEU A 73 -4.24 8.10 -13.70
C LEU A 73 -3.39 7.14 -14.55
N TYR A 74 -3.19 7.51 -15.81
CA TYR A 74 -2.25 6.87 -16.72
C TYR A 74 -1.00 7.73 -16.83
N LEU A 75 0.17 7.11 -16.71
CA LEU A 75 1.47 7.78 -16.73
C LEU A 75 2.15 7.58 -18.08
N SER A 76 2.79 8.63 -18.60
CA SER A 76 3.45 8.60 -19.92
C SER A 76 4.74 7.78 -19.93
N ALA A 77 5.56 7.90 -18.87
CA ALA A 77 6.86 7.26 -18.77
C ALA A 77 7.11 6.80 -17.33
N PRO A 78 6.68 5.59 -16.94
CA PRO A 78 6.86 5.14 -15.58
C PRO A 78 8.34 4.92 -15.25
N PRO A 79 8.84 5.53 -14.18
CA PRO A 79 10.21 5.35 -13.74
C PRO A 79 10.41 3.96 -13.12
N ARG A 80 11.67 3.57 -12.98
CA ARG A 80 12.07 2.47 -12.10
C ARG A 80 12.55 3.07 -10.78
N LEU A 81 11.98 2.59 -9.68
CA LEU A 81 12.31 3.00 -8.31
C LEU A 81 12.65 1.75 -7.52
N PHE A 82 13.79 1.74 -6.83
CA PHE A 82 14.28 0.57 -6.08
C PHE A 82 14.26 -0.75 -6.91
N GLY A 83 14.64 -0.69 -8.18
CA GLY A 83 14.64 -1.84 -9.10
C GLY A 83 13.25 -2.30 -9.57
N THR A 84 12.17 -1.70 -9.05
CA THR A 84 10.77 -2.03 -9.41
C THR A 84 10.23 -1.01 -10.40
N ARG A 85 9.57 -1.47 -11.47
CA ARG A 85 8.93 -0.59 -12.45
C ARG A 85 7.61 -0.08 -11.88
N VAL A 86 7.44 1.23 -11.83
CA VAL A 86 6.15 1.85 -11.49
C VAL A 86 5.12 1.44 -12.56
N PRO A 87 3.90 1.05 -12.21
CA PRO A 87 2.89 0.71 -13.21
C PRO A 87 2.47 1.96 -14.01
N HIS A 88 2.16 1.79 -15.30
CA HIS A 88 1.61 2.86 -16.14
C HIS A 88 0.24 3.34 -15.66
N ARG A 89 -0.44 2.56 -14.83
CA ARG A 89 -1.78 2.82 -14.31
C ARG A 89 -1.69 2.85 -12.79
N ILE A 90 -2.05 3.98 -12.18
CA ILE A 90 -2.09 4.14 -10.73
C ILE A 90 -3.49 4.60 -10.31
N GLU A 91 -4.01 3.97 -9.27
CA GLU A 91 -5.23 4.43 -8.60
C GLU A 91 -4.86 5.46 -7.54
N VAL A 92 -5.52 6.62 -7.55
CA VAL A 92 -5.25 7.76 -6.69
C VAL A 92 -6.50 8.14 -5.90
N SER A 93 -6.33 8.98 -4.88
CA SER A 93 -7.48 9.56 -4.19
C SER A 93 -8.23 10.56 -5.08
N GLU A 94 -9.50 10.75 -4.79
CA GLU A 94 -10.36 11.76 -5.42
C GLU A 94 -9.70 13.15 -5.42
N ALA A 95 -9.14 13.56 -4.27
CA ALA A 95 -8.49 14.86 -4.12
C ALA A 95 -7.29 15.05 -5.08
N ILE A 96 -6.51 13.99 -5.32
CA ILE A 96 -5.39 14.04 -6.28
C ILE A 96 -5.93 14.06 -7.71
N TYR A 97 -6.96 13.26 -8.00
CA TYR A 97 -7.57 13.17 -9.32
C TYR A 97 -8.13 14.52 -9.80
N HIS A 98 -8.80 15.27 -8.92
CA HIS A 98 -9.33 16.59 -9.27
C HIS A 98 -8.23 17.64 -9.48
N LYS A 99 -7.09 17.50 -8.82
CA LYS A 99 -5.91 18.36 -9.05
C LYS A 99 -5.15 18.00 -10.33
N ALA A 100 -5.25 16.74 -10.76
CA ALA A 100 -4.56 16.17 -11.91
C ALA A 100 -5.12 16.69 -13.25
N ALA A 101 -4.19 17.02 -14.14
CA ALA A 101 -4.44 17.37 -15.55
C ALA A 101 -3.37 16.72 -16.42
N ILE A 102 -3.66 16.54 -17.71
CA ILE A 102 -2.77 15.86 -18.68
C ILE A 102 -1.44 16.61 -18.83
N ASP A 103 -1.45 17.94 -18.74
CA ASP A 103 -0.23 18.75 -18.82
C ASP A 103 0.48 18.93 -17.47
N LYS A 104 0.11 18.14 -16.45
CA LYS A 104 0.77 18.17 -15.13
C LYS A 104 1.60 16.93 -14.89
N GLN A 105 2.48 17.03 -13.89
CA GLN A 105 3.31 15.93 -13.45
C GLN A 105 2.81 15.42 -12.09
N LEU A 106 2.85 14.11 -11.90
CA LEU A 106 2.60 13.45 -10.63
C LEU A 106 3.94 13.26 -9.92
N LEU A 107 4.11 13.90 -8.76
CA LEU A 107 5.17 13.60 -7.82
C LEU A 107 4.83 12.30 -7.11
N LEU A 108 5.68 11.30 -7.32
CA LEU A 108 5.67 10.05 -6.57
C LEU A 108 6.80 10.08 -5.54
N VAL A 109 6.44 9.97 -4.27
CA VAL A 109 7.37 9.75 -3.18
C VAL A 109 7.27 8.29 -2.77
N VAL A 110 8.28 7.51 -3.11
CA VAL A 110 8.32 6.06 -2.88
C VAL A 110 9.42 5.74 -1.89
N LYS A 111 9.13 4.84 -0.96
CA LYS A 111 10.13 4.28 -0.06
C LYS A 111 10.30 2.78 -0.33
N PRO A 112 11.47 2.20 -0.04
CA PRO A 112 11.72 0.79 -0.33
C PRO A 112 10.96 -0.17 0.59
N GLY A 113 10.47 0.30 1.76
CA GLY A 113 9.86 -0.56 2.77
C GLY A 113 10.89 -1.34 3.58
N TRP A 114 10.61 -1.58 4.86
CA TRP A 114 11.50 -2.34 5.75
C TRP A 114 11.71 -3.80 5.30
N LEU A 115 10.68 -4.41 4.69
CA LEU A 115 10.73 -5.75 4.12
C LEU A 115 11.18 -5.77 2.66
N GLY A 116 11.69 -4.65 2.12
CA GLY A 116 12.04 -4.53 0.71
C GLY A 116 10.82 -4.54 -0.22
N LEU A 117 9.65 -4.19 0.29
CA LEU A 117 8.41 -4.05 -0.47
C LEU A 117 8.13 -2.55 -0.70
N PRO A 118 8.41 -2.01 -1.90
CA PRO A 118 8.24 -0.59 -2.15
C PRO A 118 6.80 -0.14 -1.96
N TRP A 119 6.62 1.04 -1.37
CA TRP A 119 5.30 1.61 -1.11
C TRP A 119 5.27 3.11 -1.38
N TYR A 120 4.09 3.59 -1.79
CA TYR A 120 3.86 5.01 -2.02
C TYR A 120 3.62 5.72 -0.69
N GLN A 121 4.57 6.56 -0.28
CA GLN A 121 4.43 7.38 0.92
C GLN A 121 3.52 8.57 0.67
N ARG A 122 3.68 9.21 -0.50
CA ARG A 122 2.94 10.41 -0.86
C ARG A 122 2.83 10.54 -2.37
N MET A 123 1.71 11.08 -2.81
CA MET A 123 1.47 11.44 -4.21
C MET A 123 0.93 12.87 -4.25
N ASP A 124 1.46 13.70 -5.13
CA ASP A 124 1.01 15.08 -5.33
C ASP A 124 1.12 15.51 -6.79
N VAL A 125 0.37 16.53 -7.17
CA VAL A 125 0.36 17.03 -8.56
C VAL A 125 1.13 18.35 -8.65
N TYR A 126 2.04 18.44 -9.60
CA TYR A 126 2.89 19.59 -9.87
C TYR A 126 2.71 20.12 -11.31
N PRO A 127 3.01 21.41 -11.56
CA PRO A 127 3.08 21.97 -12.91
C PRO A 127 4.11 21.27 -13.81
N GLN A 128 3.96 21.39 -15.15
CA GLN A 128 4.72 20.65 -16.17
C GLN A 128 6.25 20.86 -16.18
N HIS A 129 6.77 21.78 -15.39
CA HIS A 129 8.21 22.14 -15.33
C HIS A 129 8.69 22.35 -13.90
N ALA A 130 8.05 21.72 -12.93
CA ALA A 130 8.54 21.78 -11.56
C ALA A 130 9.85 20.99 -11.47
N GLU A 131 10.93 21.62 -11.01
CA GLU A 131 12.12 20.90 -10.59
C GLU A 131 11.97 20.45 -9.13
N LEU A 132 12.35 19.20 -8.85
CA LEU A 132 12.43 18.71 -7.48
C LEU A 132 13.58 19.43 -6.78
N ARG A 133 13.27 20.44 -5.96
CA ARG A 133 14.27 20.97 -5.03
C ARG A 133 14.56 19.91 -3.97
N PRO A 134 15.80 19.44 -3.83
CA PRO A 134 16.17 18.61 -2.70
C PRO A 134 15.97 19.44 -1.42
N ARG A 135 15.18 18.91 -0.49
CA ARG A 135 15.09 19.41 0.88
C ARG A 135 16.07 18.64 1.76
#